data_AF-A0A432YQM9-F1
#
_entry.id   AF-A0A432YQM9-F1
#
_cell.length_a   1.000
_cell.length_b   1.000
_cell.length_c   1.000
_cell.angle_alpha   90.00
_cell.angle_beta   90.00
_cell.angle_gamma   90.00
#
_symmetry.space_group_name_H-M   'P 1'
#
loop_
_entity.id
_entity.type
_entity.pdbx_description
1 polymer ?
#
loop_
_entity_poly.entity_id
_entity_poly.type
_entity_poly.pdbx_seq_one_letter_code
_entity_poly.pdbx_strand_id
1 'polypeptide(L)'
;MPNRTPVIVIPAYNPDQRLVDLIRSLIDLAPDQTPIVVINDGSDTTSVFDILAEFAQVTLLTHAQNRGKGAALKTGFQWILEQRPEATGVITADADGQHLPQDILRVARAFEQRPNALWLGSRDFSAQGIPFRSWLGNNFARISFRLGLRINIPDTQTGLRGIPRILLAELITVSSDRYEFELDMLIIAKRVGLEFASVPIETVYEPGNKTSHFKPLQDSLLIYKKFLKFSGVGIASAAIDYGLFALIYGFTGEILLAIALARVCSGIFNFSLNRQWVFGKGGSLVRDASQYTLLAATLVGANYVLTKSLLWLGVSPFIGKPVAEVIVFLMSYRLQKRLVFRSYA
;
A
#
# COMPACT_ATOMS: atom_id res chain seq x y z
N MET A 1 22.75 7.69 -29.18
CA MET A 1 22.43 8.29 -27.86
C MET A 1 23.06 7.39 -26.80
N PRO A 2 23.66 7.90 -25.70
CA PRO A 2 24.17 7.02 -24.66
C PRO A 2 23.04 6.12 -24.19
N ASN A 3 23.29 4.82 -24.13
CA ASN A 3 22.27 3.80 -23.87
C ASN A 3 21.74 4.03 -22.46
N ARG A 4 20.55 4.63 -22.37
CA ARG A 4 19.94 5.14 -21.13
C ARG A 4 19.14 4.03 -20.46
N THR A 5 19.82 2.97 -20.04
CA THR A 5 19.20 1.76 -19.51
C THR A 5 18.88 1.89 -18.01
N PRO A 6 17.78 1.30 -17.53
CA PRO A 6 17.53 1.17 -16.10
C PRO A 6 18.49 0.17 -15.46
N VAL A 7 18.66 0.26 -14.14
CA VAL A 7 19.46 -0.70 -13.35
C VAL A 7 18.53 -1.67 -12.64
N ILE A 8 18.82 -2.98 -12.68
CA ILE A 8 18.05 -3.97 -11.93
C ILE A 8 18.50 -3.96 -10.47
N VAL A 9 17.55 -3.89 -9.53
CA VAL A 9 17.81 -3.82 -8.09
C VAL A 9 17.12 -4.97 -7.38
N ILE A 10 17.90 -5.81 -6.69
CA ILE A 10 17.42 -7.02 -6.02
C ILE A 10 17.83 -6.99 -4.54
N PRO A 11 16.92 -6.65 -3.60
CA PRO A 11 17.17 -6.83 -2.18
C PRO A 11 17.05 -8.32 -1.79
N ALA A 12 18.01 -8.83 -1.04
CA ALA A 12 18.07 -10.23 -0.64
C ALA A 12 18.40 -10.38 0.86
N TYR A 13 17.68 -11.27 1.54
CA TYR A 13 17.95 -11.66 2.93
C TYR A 13 17.81 -13.19 3.05
N ASN A 14 18.90 -13.85 3.42
CA ASN A 14 19.04 -15.31 3.42
C ASN A 14 18.57 -15.97 2.10
N PRO A 15 19.09 -15.53 0.92
CA PRO A 15 18.71 -16.13 -0.36
C PRO A 15 19.26 -17.55 -0.52
N ASP A 16 18.67 -18.29 -1.45
CA ASP A 16 19.14 -19.63 -1.87
C ASP A 16 19.69 -19.60 -3.31
N GLN A 17 19.94 -20.79 -3.88
CA GLN A 17 20.47 -20.97 -5.23
C GLN A 17 19.61 -20.30 -6.32
N ARG A 18 18.31 -20.06 -6.07
CA ARG A 18 17.41 -19.44 -7.06
C ARG A 18 17.82 -18.02 -7.41
N LEU A 19 18.40 -17.28 -6.46
CA LEU A 19 18.91 -15.94 -6.75
C LEU A 19 20.08 -15.99 -7.74
N VAL A 20 20.98 -16.96 -7.59
CA VAL A 20 22.09 -17.18 -8.53
C VAL A 20 21.56 -17.54 -9.91
N ASP A 21 20.59 -18.45 -9.98
CA ASP A 21 20.02 -18.89 -11.25
C ASP A 21 19.20 -17.77 -11.94
N LEU A 22 18.51 -16.94 -11.15
CA LEU A 22 17.83 -15.74 -11.62
C LEU A 22 18.82 -14.75 -12.24
N ILE A 23 19.91 -14.45 -11.55
CA ILE A 23 20.92 -13.49 -12.02
C ILE A 23 21.64 -14.03 -13.27
N ARG A 24 22.01 -15.32 -13.27
CA ARG A 24 22.60 -15.96 -14.47
C ARG A 24 21.64 -15.86 -15.66
N SER A 25 20.37 -16.19 -15.47
CA SER A 25 19.36 -16.09 -16.52
C SER A 25 19.15 -14.66 -17.02
N LEU A 26 19.18 -13.66 -16.12
CA LEU A 26 19.09 -12.25 -16.50
C LEU A 26 20.29 -11.82 -17.36
N ILE A 27 21.50 -12.23 -16.98
CA ILE A 27 22.73 -11.95 -17.73
C ILE A 27 22.68 -12.61 -19.12
N ASP A 28 22.27 -13.88 -19.19
CA ASP A 28 22.20 -14.62 -20.45
C ASP A 28 21.15 -14.04 -21.42
N LEU A 29 20.01 -13.58 -20.89
CA LEU A 29 18.91 -13.03 -21.68
C LEU A 29 19.08 -11.54 -22.05
N ALA A 30 19.95 -10.81 -21.35
CA ALA A 30 20.20 -9.38 -21.55
C ALA A 30 21.66 -9.12 -21.96
N PRO A 31 22.04 -9.42 -23.23
CA PRO A 31 23.40 -9.24 -23.72
C PRO A 31 23.88 -7.77 -23.73
N ASP A 32 22.95 -6.81 -23.60
CA ASP A 32 23.21 -5.36 -23.62
C ASP A 32 23.81 -4.81 -22.29
N GLN A 33 24.39 -5.67 -21.45
CA GLN A 33 25.06 -5.30 -20.19
C GLN A 33 24.17 -4.53 -19.20
N THR A 34 22.92 -4.96 -19.02
CA THR A 34 22.04 -4.34 -18.01
C THR A 34 22.69 -4.47 -16.62
N PRO A 35 23.00 -3.37 -15.92
CA PRO A 35 23.66 -3.44 -14.62
C PRO A 35 22.71 -4.04 -13.58
N ILE A 36 23.23 -4.90 -12.71
CA ILE A 36 22.48 -5.52 -11.63
C ILE A 36 23.09 -5.08 -10.30
N VAL A 37 22.28 -4.55 -9.40
CA VAL A 37 22.66 -4.21 -8.02
C VAL A 37 21.94 -5.16 -7.09
N VAL A 38 22.69 -5.98 -6.37
CA VAL A 38 22.18 -6.89 -5.35
C VAL A 38 22.50 -6.32 -3.98
N ILE A 39 21.51 -6.29 -3.09
CA ILE A 39 21.71 -5.84 -1.71
C ILE A 39 21.57 -7.02 -0.78
N ASN A 40 22.67 -7.46 -0.17
CA ASN A 40 22.67 -8.36 0.97
C ASN A 40 22.22 -7.59 2.22
N ASP A 41 20.97 -7.77 2.64
CA ASP A 41 20.39 -7.13 3.82
C ASP A 41 20.80 -7.85 5.13
N GLY A 42 22.09 -8.12 5.31
CA GLY A 42 22.65 -8.72 6.53
C GLY A 42 22.26 -10.19 6.73
N SER A 43 22.38 -10.99 5.66
CA SER A 43 22.14 -12.45 5.68
C SER A 43 23.17 -13.20 6.54
N ASP A 44 22.74 -14.32 7.12
CA ASP A 44 23.56 -15.17 7.99
C ASP A 44 24.62 -15.96 7.19
N THR A 45 24.29 -16.32 5.94
CA THR A 45 25.17 -17.05 5.03
C THR A 45 25.61 -16.17 3.86
N THR A 46 26.89 -16.27 3.47
CA THR A 46 27.48 -15.46 2.39
C THR A 46 27.67 -16.21 1.08
N SER A 47 27.59 -17.54 1.07
CA SER A 47 27.98 -18.38 -0.08
C SER A 47 27.29 -18.00 -1.39
N VAL A 48 25.99 -17.66 -1.34
CA VAL A 48 25.26 -17.14 -2.51
C VAL A 48 25.89 -15.84 -2.99
N PHE A 49 26.16 -14.90 -2.10
CA PHE A 49 26.72 -13.60 -2.44
C PHE A 49 28.16 -13.67 -2.93
N ASP A 50 28.95 -14.62 -2.42
CA ASP A 50 30.31 -14.88 -2.89
C ASP A 50 30.29 -15.31 -4.37
N ILE A 51 29.37 -16.19 -4.76
CA ILE A 51 29.14 -16.55 -6.17
C ILE A 51 28.66 -15.34 -6.97
N LEU A 52 27.75 -14.54 -6.43
CA LEU A 52 27.21 -13.38 -7.13
C LEU A 52 28.27 -12.31 -7.41
N ALA A 53 29.28 -12.19 -6.55
CA ALA A 53 30.39 -11.26 -6.72
C ALA A 53 31.32 -11.61 -7.90
N GLU A 54 31.26 -12.85 -8.41
CA GLU A 54 32.05 -13.27 -9.58
C GLU A 54 31.48 -12.76 -10.91
N PHE A 55 30.21 -12.36 -10.94
CA PHE A 55 29.59 -11.82 -12.16
C PHE A 55 29.96 -10.34 -12.36
N ALA A 56 30.61 -10.02 -13.48
CA ALA A 56 31.07 -8.66 -13.78
C ALA A 56 29.95 -7.61 -13.85
N GLN A 57 28.72 -8.03 -14.17
CA GLN A 57 27.53 -7.17 -14.26
C GLN A 57 26.89 -6.88 -12.89
N VAL A 58 27.30 -7.60 -11.84
CA VAL A 58 26.71 -7.51 -10.51
C VAL A 58 27.53 -6.59 -9.62
N THR A 59 26.87 -5.60 -9.05
CA THR A 59 27.37 -4.82 -7.91
C THR A 59 26.70 -5.35 -6.64
N LEU A 60 27.51 -5.81 -5.69
CA LEU A 60 27.02 -6.29 -4.39
C LEU A 60 27.17 -5.19 -3.32
N LEU A 61 26.07 -4.86 -2.66
CA LEU A 61 26.03 -3.97 -1.49
C LEU A 61 25.63 -4.79 -0.26
N THR A 62 26.26 -4.53 0.89
CA THR A 62 26.04 -5.35 2.10
C THR A 62 25.69 -4.50 3.31
N HIS A 63 24.63 -4.88 4.02
CA HIS A 63 24.32 -4.39 5.35
C HIS A 63 24.94 -5.29 6.42
N ALA A 64 25.39 -4.69 7.54
CA ALA A 64 25.93 -5.45 8.67
C ALA A 64 24.87 -6.28 9.42
N GLN A 65 23.60 -5.89 9.33
CA GLN A 65 22.46 -6.56 9.95
C GLN A 65 21.21 -6.32 9.11
N ASN A 66 20.17 -7.15 9.29
CA ASN A 66 18.88 -6.97 8.61
C ASN A 66 18.23 -5.62 8.97
N ARG A 67 18.00 -4.79 7.96
CA ARG A 67 17.34 -3.48 8.07
C ARG A 67 15.94 -3.48 7.45
N GLY A 68 15.60 -4.49 6.66
CA GLY A 68 14.32 -4.67 5.99
C GLY A 68 14.37 -4.28 4.51
N LYS A 69 13.43 -4.85 3.73
CA LYS A 69 13.33 -4.69 2.26
C LYS A 69 13.37 -3.22 1.82
N GLY A 70 12.63 -2.34 2.50
CA GLY A 70 12.58 -0.91 2.16
C GLY A 70 13.94 -0.23 2.38
N ALA A 71 14.63 -0.53 3.49
CA ALA A 71 15.98 -0.02 3.72
C ALA A 71 16.99 -0.55 2.69
N ALA A 72 16.92 -1.84 2.34
CA ALA A 72 17.77 -2.44 1.30
C ALA A 72 17.54 -1.78 -0.07
N LEU A 73 16.28 -1.54 -0.45
CA LEU A 73 15.94 -0.80 -1.67
C LEU A 73 16.50 0.63 -1.64
N LYS A 74 16.35 1.36 -0.53
CA LYS A 74 16.91 2.72 -0.40
C LYS A 74 18.43 2.74 -0.55
N THR A 75 19.14 1.77 0.02
CA THR A 75 20.59 1.63 -0.16
C THR A 75 20.94 1.47 -1.64
N GLY A 76 20.22 0.60 -2.37
CA GLY A 76 20.39 0.45 -3.80
C GLY A 76 20.08 1.74 -4.57
N PHE A 77 18.98 2.42 -4.23
CA PHE A 77 18.57 3.66 -4.89
C PHE A 77 19.58 4.78 -4.67
N GLN A 78 20.08 4.93 -3.44
CA GLN A 78 21.10 5.91 -3.10
C GLN A 78 22.40 5.63 -3.88
N TRP A 79 22.87 4.39 -3.89
CA TRP A 79 24.06 4.01 -4.64
C TRP A 79 23.91 4.32 -6.14
N ILE A 80 22.74 4.05 -6.73
CA ILE A 80 22.45 4.34 -8.15
C ILE A 80 22.38 5.85 -8.41
N LEU A 81 21.82 6.62 -7.47
CA LEU A 81 21.80 8.07 -7.58
C LEU A 81 23.21 8.66 -7.60
N GLU A 82 24.13 8.09 -6.82
CA GLU A 82 25.51 8.56 -6.66
C GLU A 82 26.48 8.02 -7.74
N GLN A 83 26.41 6.72 -8.06
CA GLN A 83 27.43 6.01 -8.86
C GLN A 83 27.00 5.72 -10.31
N ARG A 84 25.74 5.96 -10.65
CA ARG A 84 25.15 5.75 -11.99
C ARG A 84 24.29 6.94 -12.41
N PRO A 85 24.88 8.15 -12.56
CA PRO A 85 24.14 9.36 -12.92
C PRO A 85 23.40 9.26 -14.27
N GLU A 86 23.86 8.38 -15.16
CA GLU A 86 23.29 8.11 -16.48
C GLU A 86 22.06 7.21 -16.46
N ALA A 87 21.80 6.47 -15.37
CA ALA A 87 20.69 5.54 -15.26
C ALA A 87 19.33 6.28 -15.30
N THR A 88 18.40 5.81 -16.13
CA THR A 88 17.05 6.41 -16.27
C THR A 88 16.14 6.12 -15.09
N GLY A 89 16.44 5.07 -14.33
CA GLY A 89 15.66 4.59 -13.22
C GLY A 89 16.12 3.19 -12.82
N VAL A 90 15.24 2.46 -12.15
CA VAL A 90 15.52 1.11 -11.67
C VAL A 90 14.38 0.15 -11.94
N ILE A 91 14.70 -1.12 -12.12
CA ILE A 91 13.76 -2.23 -12.12
C ILE A 91 13.96 -3.01 -10.83
N THR A 92 12.99 -3.01 -9.92
CA THR A 92 13.07 -3.82 -8.70
C THR A 92 12.61 -5.25 -8.98
N ALA A 93 13.27 -6.25 -8.40
CA ALA A 93 12.82 -7.63 -8.41
C ALA A 93 13.06 -8.30 -7.05
N ASP A 94 12.31 -9.35 -6.74
CA ASP A 94 12.44 -10.10 -5.49
C ASP A 94 13.44 -11.25 -5.66
N ALA A 95 14.19 -11.54 -4.59
CA ALA A 95 15.26 -12.52 -4.62
C ALA A 95 14.80 -13.99 -4.55
N ASP A 96 13.49 -14.25 -4.36
CA ASP A 96 12.94 -15.59 -4.11
C ASP A 96 12.52 -16.35 -5.38
N GLY A 97 12.81 -15.78 -6.55
CA GLY A 97 12.51 -16.38 -7.85
C GLY A 97 11.05 -16.30 -8.29
N GLN A 98 10.20 -15.56 -7.57
CA GLN A 98 8.80 -15.37 -7.97
C GLN A 98 8.63 -14.55 -9.25
N HIS A 99 9.60 -13.69 -9.58
CA HIS A 99 9.61 -12.92 -10.83
C HIS A 99 10.46 -13.64 -11.87
N LEU A 100 9.81 -14.08 -12.96
CA LEU A 100 10.52 -14.69 -14.07
C LEU A 100 11.49 -13.68 -14.70
N PRO A 101 12.70 -14.12 -15.15
CA PRO A 101 13.63 -13.25 -15.86
C PRO A 101 12.98 -12.51 -17.03
N GLN A 102 12.10 -13.20 -17.76
CA GLN A 102 11.38 -12.64 -18.91
C GLN A 102 10.42 -11.52 -18.51
N ASP A 103 9.77 -11.63 -17.35
CA ASP A 103 8.87 -10.60 -16.83
C ASP A 103 9.64 -9.37 -16.36
N ILE A 104 10.79 -9.59 -15.70
CA ILE A 104 11.71 -8.49 -15.31
C ILE A 104 12.14 -7.71 -16.56
N LEU A 105 12.59 -8.42 -17.60
CA LEU A 105 13.00 -7.79 -18.86
C LEU A 105 11.83 -7.16 -19.62
N ARG A 106 10.62 -7.73 -19.53
CA ARG A 106 9.41 -7.14 -20.12
C ARG A 106 9.08 -5.80 -19.47
N VAL A 107 9.17 -5.72 -18.14
CA VAL A 107 8.99 -4.45 -17.40
C VAL A 107 10.11 -3.47 -17.72
N ALA A 108 11.36 -3.93 -17.84
CA ALA A 108 12.49 -3.10 -18.24
C ALA A 108 12.28 -2.44 -19.61
N ARG A 109 11.92 -3.23 -20.64
CA ARG A 109 11.64 -2.73 -21.99
C ARG A 109 10.45 -1.76 -22.03
N ALA A 110 9.40 -2.04 -21.26
CA ALA A 110 8.26 -1.14 -21.16
C ALA A 110 8.63 0.18 -20.47
N PHE A 111 9.45 0.10 -19.41
CA PHE A 111 9.98 1.26 -18.72
C PHE A 111 10.84 2.13 -19.64
N GLU A 112 11.71 1.55 -20.47
CA GLU A 112 12.53 2.29 -21.44
C GLU A 112 11.72 3.10 -22.45
N GLN A 113 10.52 2.63 -22.83
CA GLN A 113 9.62 3.38 -23.71
C GLN A 113 8.99 4.60 -23.02
N ARG A 114 8.82 4.55 -21.69
CA ARG A 114 8.25 5.65 -20.88
C ARG A 114 8.99 5.76 -19.54
N PRO A 115 10.23 6.30 -19.53
CA PRO A 115 11.11 6.28 -18.35
C PRO A 115 10.68 7.27 -17.25
N ASN A 116 9.63 8.06 -17.49
CA ASN A 116 9.06 9.01 -16.54
C ASN A 116 7.76 8.48 -15.90
N ALA A 117 7.35 7.25 -16.17
CA ALA A 117 6.19 6.61 -15.54
C ALA A 117 6.63 5.58 -14.49
N LEU A 118 5.79 5.37 -13.47
CA LEU A 118 5.94 4.25 -12.55
C LEU A 118 5.28 3.01 -13.16
N TRP A 119 6.09 2.01 -13.50
CA TRP A 119 5.65 0.76 -14.09
C TRP A 119 5.47 -0.32 -13.02
N LEU A 120 4.39 -1.09 -13.11
CA LEU A 120 4.09 -2.21 -12.20
C LEU A 120 3.96 -3.52 -12.99
N GLY A 121 4.79 -4.50 -12.66
CA GLY A 121 4.56 -5.89 -13.07
C GLY A 121 3.36 -6.43 -12.32
N SER A 122 2.21 -6.51 -12.99
CA SER A 122 0.93 -6.83 -12.35
C SER A 122 0.52 -8.25 -12.63
N ARG A 123 0.28 -9.03 -11.57
CA ARG A 123 -0.23 -10.39 -11.71
C ARG A 123 -1.63 -10.35 -12.33
N ASP A 124 -1.91 -11.31 -13.21
CA ASP A 124 -3.26 -11.45 -13.74
C ASP A 124 -4.18 -12.09 -12.69
N PHE A 125 -4.96 -11.25 -12.00
CA PHE A 125 -5.91 -11.69 -10.99
C PHE A 125 -7.15 -12.41 -11.54
N SER A 126 -7.27 -12.54 -12.87
CA SER A 126 -8.33 -13.32 -13.52
C SER A 126 -7.94 -14.78 -13.78
N ALA A 127 -6.65 -15.13 -13.62
CA ALA A 127 -6.15 -16.49 -13.81
C ALA A 127 -6.56 -17.44 -12.67
N GLN A 128 -6.83 -18.70 -13.01
CA GLN A 128 -7.15 -19.76 -12.04
C GLN A 128 -5.95 -20.07 -11.15
N GLY A 129 -6.18 -20.31 -9.84
CA GLY A 129 -5.15 -20.77 -8.90
C GLY A 129 -4.68 -19.75 -7.84
N ILE A 130 -5.21 -18.52 -7.85
CA ILE A 130 -4.85 -17.50 -6.85
C ILE A 130 -5.41 -17.87 -5.48
N PRO A 131 -4.60 -17.89 -4.40
CA PRO A 131 -5.10 -18.06 -3.05
C PRO A 131 -6.14 -16.98 -2.72
N PHE A 132 -7.34 -17.40 -2.30
CA PHE A 132 -8.48 -16.51 -2.00
C PHE A 132 -8.12 -15.32 -1.09
N ARG A 133 -7.19 -15.53 -0.14
CA ARG A 133 -6.70 -14.49 0.77
C ARG A 133 -5.91 -13.39 0.06
N SER A 134 -5.05 -13.75 -0.89
CA SER A 134 -4.27 -12.79 -1.69
C SER A 134 -5.18 -11.99 -2.62
N TRP A 135 -6.20 -12.64 -3.20
CA TRP A 135 -7.21 -11.98 -4.01
C TRP A 135 -8.02 -10.95 -3.20
N LEU A 136 -8.48 -11.32 -1.99
CA LEU A 136 -9.21 -10.41 -1.10
C LEU A 136 -8.36 -9.20 -0.69
N GLY A 137 -7.12 -9.44 -0.26
CA GLY A 137 -6.19 -8.38 0.15
C GLY A 137 -5.91 -7.38 -0.96
N ASN A 138 -5.57 -7.86 -2.16
CA ASN A 138 -5.33 -6.99 -3.30
C ASN A 138 -6.59 -6.25 -3.75
N ASN A 139 -7.75 -6.91 -3.80
CA ASN A 139 -8.99 -6.25 -4.22
C ASN A 139 -9.40 -5.14 -3.23
N PHE A 140 -9.22 -5.37 -1.94
CA PHE A 140 -9.48 -4.37 -0.90
C PHE A 140 -8.51 -3.18 -1.01
N ALA A 141 -7.21 -3.43 -1.17
CA ALA A 141 -6.21 -2.40 -1.37
C ALA A 141 -6.52 -1.57 -2.63
N ARG A 142 -6.82 -2.22 -3.75
CA ARG A 142 -7.21 -1.59 -5.02
C ARG A 142 -8.43 -0.67 -4.86
N ILE A 143 -9.46 -1.12 -4.15
CA ILE A 143 -10.64 -0.30 -3.86
C ILE A 143 -10.27 0.93 -3.03
N SER A 144 -9.45 0.75 -2.00
CA SER A 144 -8.99 1.82 -1.12
C SER A 144 -8.15 2.87 -1.86
N PHE A 145 -7.21 2.43 -2.69
CA PHE A 145 -6.38 3.29 -3.54
C PHE A 145 -7.22 4.04 -4.59
N ARG A 146 -8.16 3.35 -5.22
CA ARG A 146 -9.06 3.95 -6.22
C ARG A 146 -9.96 5.02 -5.60
N LEU A 147 -10.54 4.74 -4.43
CA LEU A 147 -11.47 5.66 -3.77
C LEU A 147 -10.76 6.81 -3.06
N GLY A 148 -9.65 6.55 -2.38
CA GLY A 148 -8.92 7.53 -1.57
C GLY A 148 -7.88 8.35 -2.35
N LEU A 149 -7.12 7.72 -3.25
CA LEU A 149 -5.97 8.33 -3.93
C LEU A 149 -6.17 8.50 -5.45
N ARG A 150 -7.30 8.00 -5.99
CA ARG A 150 -7.59 7.95 -7.43
C ARG A 150 -6.46 7.29 -8.24
N ILE A 151 -5.80 6.30 -7.63
CA ILE A 151 -4.82 5.45 -8.30
C ILE A 151 -5.56 4.20 -8.74
N ASN A 152 -5.56 3.93 -10.04
CA ASN A 152 -6.20 2.74 -10.61
C ASN A 152 -5.12 1.82 -11.19
N ILE A 153 -4.65 0.88 -10.37
CA ILE A 153 -3.65 -0.11 -10.76
C ILE A 153 -4.15 -1.53 -10.45
N PRO A 154 -3.79 -2.53 -11.27
CA PRO A 154 -4.30 -3.90 -11.10
C PRO A 154 -3.69 -4.62 -9.90
N ASP A 155 -2.41 -4.36 -9.60
CA ASP A 155 -1.69 -4.94 -8.47
C ASP A 155 -0.96 -3.86 -7.66
N THR A 156 -1.41 -3.62 -6.43
CA THR A 156 -0.76 -2.64 -5.54
C THR A 156 0.41 -3.22 -4.75
N GLN A 157 0.52 -4.55 -4.70
CA GLN A 157 1.43 -5.29 -3.81
C GLN A 157 2.57 -5.99 -4.56
N THR A 158 2.73 -5.71 -5.85
CA THR A 158 3.84 -6.25 -6.62
C THR A 158 5.17 -5.64 -6.20
N GLY A 159 6.19 -6.48 -6.04
CA GLY A 159 7.59 -6.07 -5.85
C GLY A 159 8.31 -5.79 -7.17
N LEU A 160 7.77 -6.23 -8.30
CA LEU A 160 8.33 -5.98 -9.64
C LEU A 160 7.87 -4.62 -10.16
N ARG A 161 8.75 -3.62 -10.13
CA ARG A 161 8.43 -2.24 -10.51
C ARG A 161 9.52 -1.60 -11.34
N GLY A 162 9.12 -0.82 -12.34
CA GLY A 162 10.01 0.12 -13.03
C GLY A 162 9.84 1.51 -12.46
N ILE A 163 10.84 2.00 -11.74
CA ILE A 163 10.79 3.22 -10.94
C ILE A 163 11.63 4.31 -11.61
N PRO A 164 11.04 5.46 -11.97
CA PRO A 164 11.77 6.53 -12.64
C PRO A 164 12.76 7.19 -11.69
N ARG A 165 13.91 7.66 -12.22
CA ARG A 165 14.97 8.28 -11.40
C ARG A 165 14.46 9.41 -10.51
N ILE A 166 13.52 10.23 -11.01
CA ILE A 166 12.91 11.33 -10.24
C ILE A 166 12.27 10.84 -8.94
N LEU A 167 11.68 9.64 -8.94
CA LEU A 167 11.05 9.08 -7.76
C LEU A 167 12.07 8.54 -6.76
N LEU A 168 13.24 8.07 -7.22
CA LEU A 168 14.29 7.55 -6.33
C LEU A 168 14.75 8.59 -5.31
N ALA A 169 14.94 9.84 -5.75
CA ALA A 169 15.39 10.94 -4.90
C ALA A 169 14.39 11.25 -3.77
N GLU A 170 13.09 11.10 -4.04
CA GLU A 170 12.05 11.25 -3.02
C GLU A 170 12.03 10.03 -2.08
N LEU A 171 12.13 8.82 -2.62
CA LEU A 171 11.99 7.57 -1.88
C LEU A 171 13.09 7.36 -0.83
N ILE A 172 14.32 7.80 -1.07
CA ILE A 172 15.40 7.68 -0.10
C ILE A 172 15.15 8.48 1.18
N THR A 173 14.28 9.50 1.13
CA THR A 173 13.98 10.38 2.29
C THR A 173 12.85 9.87 3.18
N VAL A 174 12.12 8.84 2.74
CA VAL A 174 10.95 8.31 3.45
C VAL A 174 11.40 7.57 4.72
N SER A 175 10.63 7.62 5.80
CA SER A 175 10.96 6.92 7.05
C SER A 175 10.62 5.43 7.06
N SER A 176 9.81 4.95 6.12
CA SER A 176 9.36 3.55 6.06
C SER A 176 10.47 2.63 5.53
N ASP A 177 10.88 1.63 6.32
CA ASP A 177 12.03 0.76 5.97
C ASP A 177 11.63 -0.68 5.60
N ARG A 178 10.34 -1.02 5.67
CA ARG A 178 9.82 -2.38 5.44
C ARG A 178 8.76 -2.37 4.32
N TYR A 179 7.82 -3.32 4.32
CA TYR A 179 6.76 -3.43 3.31
C TYR A 179 5.88 -2.17 3.17
N GLU A 180 5.80 -1.34 4.22
CA GLU A 180 5.14 -0.02 4.16
C GLU A 180 5.74 0.88 3.06
N PHE A 181 7.02 0.69 2.71
CA PHE A 181 7.73 1.45 1.68
C PHE A 181 7.10 1.32 0.28
N GLU A 182 6.60 0.14 -0.07
CA GLU A 182 5.94 -0.07 -1.36
C GLU A 182 4.61 0.68 -1.47
N LEU A 183 3.91 0.88 -0.36
CA LEU A 183 2.69 1.70 -0.28
C LEU A 183 3.04 3.17 -0.41
N ASP A 184 4.03 3.63 0.38
CA ASP A 184 4.49 5.02 0.39
C ASP A 184 4.99 5.44 -0.99
N MET A 185 5.64 4.54 -1.72
CA MET A 185 6.04 4.77 -3.11
C MET A 185 4.88 5.15 -4.03
N LEU A 186 3.74 4.46 -3.93
CA LEU A 186 2.56 4.78 -4.76
C LEU A 186 1.98 6.15 -4.38
N ILE A 187 1.97 6.47 -3.09
CA ILE A 187 1.47 7.74 -2.57
C ILE A 187 2.36 8.89 -3.05
N ILE A 188 3.68 8.72 -2.97
CA ILE A 188 4.67 9.73 -3.39
C ILE A 188 4.63 9.89 -4.90
N ALA A 189 4.60 8.79 -5.67
CA ALA A 189 4.47 8.83 -7.12
C ALA A 189 3.24 9.63 -7.57
N LYS A 190 2.11 9.47 -6.87
CA LYS A 190 0.91 10.26 -7.14
C LYS A 190 1.09 11.74 -6.77
N ARG A 191 1.76 12.02 -5.65
CA ARG A 191 2.04 13.39 -5.19
C ARG A 191 2.92 14.15 -6.16
N VAL A 192 3.95 13.51 -6.70
CA VAL A 192 4.84 14.10 -7.71
C VAL A 192 4.26 14.08 -9.13
N GLY A 193 3.01 13.64 -9.29
CA GLY A 193 2.29 13.70 -10.56
C GLY A 193 2.72 12.66 -11.60
N LEU A 194 3.35 11.55 -11.19
CA LEU A 194 3.76 10.50 -12.13
C LEU A 194 2.57 9.72 -12.66
N GLU A 195 2.67 9.33 -13.93
CA GLU A 195 1.77 8.36 -14.53
C GLU A 195 2.06 6.96 -14.01
N PHE A 196 1.01 6.14 -13.90
CA PHE A 196 1.11 4.73 -13.53
C PHE A 196 0.82 3.90 -14.76
N ALA A 197 1.67 2.91 -15.03
CA ALA A 197 1.50 1.95 -16.10
C ALA A 197 1.72 0.53 -15.57
N SER A 198 1.15 -0.47 -16.23
CA SER A 198 1.27 -1.86 -15.80
C SER A 198 1.55 -2.80 -16.96
N VAL A 199 2.38 -3.80 -16.71
CA VAL A 199 2.67 -4.91 -17.61
C VAL A 199 2.18 -6.19 -16.94
N PRO A 200 1.42 -7.06 -17.63
CA PRO A 200 1.05 -8.36 -17.07
C PRO A 200 2.29 -9.24 -16.87
N ILE A 201 2.37 -9.89 -15.70
CA ILE A 201 3.43 -10.83 -15.34
C ILE A 201 2.84 -12.17 -14.94
N GLU A 202 3.60 -13.24 -15.15
CA GLU A 202 3.21 -14.57 -14.74
C GLU A 202 3.36 -14.73 -13.22
N THR A 203 2.52 -15.58 -12.63
CA THR A 203 2.63 -15.87 -11.20
C THR A 203 3.15 -17.28 -11.00
N VAL A 204 4.39 -17.38 -10.52
CA VAL A 204 5.02 -18.66 -10.17
C VAL A 204 4.56 -19.07 -8.77
N TYR A 205 3.53 -19.92 -8.70
CA TYR A 205 3.08 -20.53 -7.45
C TYR A 205 3.69 -21.93 -7.29
N GLU A 206 4.77 -22.05 -6.51
CA GLU A 206 5.33 -23.37 -6.20
C GLU A 206 4.64 -24.03 -4.99
N PRO A 207 4.29 -25.33 -5.06
CA PRO A 207 3.82 -26.07 -3.89
C PRO A 207 4.97 -26.25 -2.87
N GLY A 208 4.82 -25.67 -1.68
CA GLY A 208 5.73 -25.94 -0.55
C GLY A 208 6.96 -25.04 -0.45
N ASN A 209 6.88 -23.80 -0.92
CA ASN A 209 7.97 -22.83 -0.85
C ASN A 209 8.41 -22.56 0.62
N LYS A 210 9.49 -23.24 1.06
CA LYS A 210 10.13 -23.04 2.36
C LYS A 210 11.12 -21.87 2.36
N THR A 211 11.47 -21.33 1.19
CA THR A 211 12.57 -20.37 1.03
C THR A 211 12.13 -18.94 0.74
N SER A 212 10.82 -18.69 0.56
CA SER A 212 10.29 -17.36 0.85
C SER A 212 10.29 -17.19 2.37
N HIS A 213 11.34 -16.55 2.91
CA HIS A 213 11.33 -16.01 4.28
C HIS A 213 10.21 -14.97 4.49
N PHE A 214 9.37 -14.71 3.47
CA PHE A 214 8.03 -14.19 3.63
C PHE A 214 7.21 -15.16 4.49
N LYS A 215 7.24 -14.98 5.81
CA LYS A 215 6.26 -15.56 6.73
C LYS A 215 4.92 -14.87 6.44
N PRO A 216 4.01 -15.46 5.63
CA PRO A 216 2.86 -14.75 5.09
C PRO A 216 1.89 -14.32 6.20
N LEU A 217 2.03 -14.89 7.40
CA LEU A 217 1.19 -14.69 8.56
C LEU A 217 1.74 -13.70 9.59
N GLN A 218 2.99 -13.25 9.52
CA GLN A 218 3.56 -12.31 10.51
C GLN A 218 3.74 -10.91 9.91
N ASP A 219 4.22 -10.82 8.67
CA ASP A 219 4.54 -9.55 8.02
C ASP A 219 3.33 -8.87 7.38
N SER A 220 2.45 -9.67 6.77
CA SER A 220 1.11 -9.20 6.38
C SER A 220 0.31 -8.77 7.60
N LEU A 221 0.48 -9.45 8.75
CA LEU A 221 -0.28 -9.17 9.97
C LEU A 221 0.07 -7.83 10.59
N LEU A 222 1.22 -7.20 10.36
CA LEU A 222 1.52 -5.88 10.92
C LEU A 222 0.79 -4.75 10.18
N ILE A 223 0.74 -4.83 8.85
CA ILE A 223 -0.04 -3.93 8.00
C ILE A 223 -1.54 -4.20 8.21
N TYR A 224 -1.95 -5.47 8.19
CA TYR A 224 -3.32 -5.86 8.51
C TYR A 224 -3.65 -5.57 9.97
N LYS A 225 -2.75 -5.60 10.97
CA LYS A 225 -3.11 -5.34 12.38
C LYS A 225 -3.42 -3.88 12.61
N LYS A 226 -2.65 -2.94 12.07
CA LYS A 226 -3.03 -1.51 12.15
C LYS A 226 -4.36 -1.27 11.43
N PHE A 227 -4.50 -1.82 10.22
CA PHE A 227 -5.70 -1.66 9.41
C PHE A 227 -6.95 -2.38 9.97
N LEU A 228 -6.80 -3.59 10.51
CA LEU A 228 -7.84 -4.43 11.11
C LEU A 228 -8.20 -3.92 12.51
N LYS A 229 -7.24 -3.36 13.26
CA LYS A 229 -7.55 -2.60 14.48
C LYS A 229 -8.33 -1.34 14.14
N PHE A 230 -7.92 -0.56 13.14
CA PHE A 230 -8.65 0.62 12.68
C PHE A 230 -10.08 0.26 12.23
N SER A 231 -10.20 -0.76 11.39
CA SER A 231 -11.49 -1.26 10.90
C SER A 231 -12.34 -1.86 12.01
N GLY A 232 -11.75 -2.62 12.93
CA GLY A 232 -12.41 -3.19 14.10
C GLY A 232 -12.92 -2.13 15.06
N VAL A 233 -12.13 -1.07 15.29
CA VAL A 233 -12.58 0.12 16.06
C VAL A 233 -13.72 0.82 15.33
N GLY A 234 -13.66 0.96 14.00
CA GLY A 234 -14.75 1.51 13.19
C GLY A 234 -16.05 0.71 13.30
N ILE A 235 -15.99 -0.63 13.17
CA ILE A 235 -17.15 -1.52 13.30
C ILE A 235 -17.71 -1.49 14.72
N ALA A 236 -16.86 -1.53 15.74
CA ALA A 236 -17.28 -1.44 17.14
C ALA A 236 -17.96 -0.09 17.44
N SER A 237 -17.40 1.02 16.93
CA SER A 237 -18.02 2.34 17.03
C SER A 237 -19.38 2.39 16.35
N ALA A 238 -19.54 1.79 15.16
CA ALA A 238 -20.82 1.74 14.45
C ALA A 238 -21.87 0.91 15.23
N ALA A 239 -21.45 -0.22 15.82
CA ALA A 239 -22.32 -1.04 16.67
C ALA A 239 -22.76 -0.29 17.94
N ILE A 240 -21.85 0.42 18.60
CA ILE A 240 -22.16 1.28 19.75
C ILE A 240 -23.10 2.41 19.35
N ASP A 241 -22.87 3.06 18.21
CA ASP A 241 -23.71 4.13 17.69
C ASP A 241 -25.15 3.65 17.42
N TYR A 242 -25.30 2.48 16.79
CA TYR A 242 -26.61 1.90 16.54
C TYR A 242 -27.29 1.45 17.84
N GLY A 243 -26.58 0.76 18.73
CA GLY A 243 -27.11 0.27 20.00
C GLY A 243 -27.57 1.40 20.92
N LEU A 244 -26.76 2.44 21.08
CA LEU A 244 -27.12 3.62 21.88
C LEU A 244 -28.30 4.36 21.28
N PHE A 245 -28.35 4.51 19.95
CA PHE A 245 -29.51 5.11 19.30
C PHE A 245 -30.77 4.29 19.54
N ALA A 246 -30.74 2.97 19.34
CA ALA A 246 -31.90 2.12 19.51
C ALA A 246 -32.43 2.16 20.95
N LEU A 247 -31.52 2.16 21.93
CA LEU A 247 -31.86 2.26 23.35
C LEU A 247 -32.45 3.63 23.68
N ILE A 248 -31.75 4.72 23.34
CA ILE A 248 -32.19 6.09 23.68
C ILE A 248 -33.51 6.41 22.96
N TYR A 249 -33.63 6.09 21.67
CA TYR A 249 -34.86 6.28 20.92
C TYR A 249 -36.00 5.42 21.47
N GLY A 250 -35.72 4.17 21.86
CA GLY A 250 -36.72 3.28 22.46
C GLY A 250 -37.32 3.82 23.76
N PHE A 251 -36.54 4.53 24.58
CA PHE A 251 -37.02 5.13 25.84
C PHE A 251 -37.60 6.54 25.67
N THR A 252 -37.07 7.34 24.74
CA THR A 252 -37.40 8.77 24.65
C THR A 252 -38.34 9.11 23.51
N GLY A 253 -38.39 8.32 22.44
CA GLY A 253 -39.06 8.67 21.19
C GLY A 253 -38.41 9.82 20.42
N GLU A 254 -37.34 10.42 20.94
CA GLU A 254 -36.73 11.63 20.39
C GLU A 254 -35.52 11.32 19.50
N ILE A 255 -35.73 11.41 18.19
CA ILE A 255 -34.74 11.03 17.16
C ILE A 255 -33.47 11.89 17.24
N LEU A 256 -33.62 13.20 17.44
CA LEU A 256 -32.47 14.11 17.47
C LEU A 256 -31.58 13.83 18.66
N LEU A 257 -32.19 13.64 19.83
CA LEU A 257 -31.50 13.35 21.08
C LEU A 257 -30.79 11.99 20.99
N ALA A 258 -31.45 10.97 20.43
CA ALA A 258 -30.87 9.65 20.22
C ALA A 258 -29.67 9.66 19.24
N ILE A 259 -29.77 10.38 18.11
CA ILE A 259 -28.67 10.47 17.14
C ILE A 259 -27.49 11.27 17.71
N ALA A 260 -27.76 12.40 18.36
CA ALA A 260 -26.72 13.27 18.91
C ALA A 260 -25.92 12.57 20.01
N LEU A 261 -26.59 11.98 21.00
CA LEU A 261 -25.93 11.28 22.10
C LEU A 261 -25.18 10.04 21.63
N ALA A 262 -25.78 9.22 20.76
CA ALA A 262 -25.12 8.05 20.19
C ALA A 262 -23.84 8.42 19.44
N ARG A 263 -23.86 9.51 18.65
CA ARG A 263 -22.68 9.93 17.87
C ARG A 263 -21.58 10.51 18.74
N VAL A 264 -21.93 11.26 19.78
CA VAL A 264 -20.94 11.80 20.74
C VAL A 264 -20.23 10.64 21.45
N CYS A 265 -20.99 9.68 22.00
CA CYS A 265 -20.42 8.53 22.68
C CYS A 265 -19.60 7.62 21.75
N SER A 266 -20.12 7.28 20.56
CA SER A 266 -19.43 6.45 19.58
C SER A 266 -18.17 7.13 19.02
N GLY A 267 -18.22 8.45 18.84
CA GLY A 267 -17.11 9.28 18.39
C GLY A 267 -15.97 9.39 19.42
N ILE A 268 -16.30 9.59 20.70
CA ILE A 268 -15.33 9.59 21.80
C ILE A 268 -14.63 8.22 21.91
N PHE A 269 -15.41 7.14 21.83
CA PHE A 269 -14.87 5.79 21.82
C PHE A 269 -13.94 5.54 20.63
N ASN A 270 -14.37 5.92 19.42
CA ASN A 270 -13.59 5.79 18.19
C ASN A 270 -12.25 6.53 18.29
N PHE A 271 -12.29 7.81 18.70
CA PHE A 271 -11.12 8.65 18.84
C PHE A 271 -10.15 8.12 19.91
N SER A 272 -10.67 7.73 21.07
CA SER A 272 -9.86 7.23 22.19
C SER A 272 -9.13 5.95 21.82
N LEU A 273 -9.82 4.99 21.20
CA LEU A 273 -9.20 3.72 20.79
C LEU A 273 -8.27 3.88 19.59
N ASN A 274 -8.61 4.70 18.60
CA ASN A 274 -7.69 4.96 17.49
C ASN A 274 -6.40 5.64 17.96
N ARG A 275 -6.51 6.61 18.89
CA ARG A 275 -5.35 7.27 19.50
C ARG A 275 -4.51 6.31 20.36
N GLN A 276 -5.15 5.45 21.15
CA GLN A 276 -4.45 4.57 22.08
C GLN A 276 -3.89 3.29 21.42
N TRP A 277 -4.61 2.70 20.46
CA TRP A 277 -4.35 1.35 19.96
C TRP A 277 -3.87 1.27 18.51
N VAL A 278 -4.14 2.30 17.70
CA VAL A 278 -3.86 2.31 16.25
C VAL A 278 -2.71 3.24 15.90
N PHE A 279 -2.75 4.50 16.32
CA PHE A 279 -1.80 5.54 15.86
C PHE A 279 -0.75 5.98 16.90
N GLY A 280 -0.91 5.62 18.18
CA GLY A 280 0.01 6.02 19.25
C GLY A 280 -0.08 7.50 19.64
N LYS A 281 0.61 7.89 20.72
CA LYS A 281 0.56 9.25 21.30
C LYS A 281 1.53 10.21 20.58
N GLY A 282 1.23 10.62 19.34
CA GLY A 282 2.16 11.42 18.52
C GLY A 282 1.79 12.88 18.23
N GLY A 283 0.60 13.36 18.59
CA GLY A 283 0.09 14.68 18.16
C GLY A 283 -0.65 15.50 19.21
N SER A 284 -0.83 16.80 18.91
CA SER A 284 -1.60 17.76 19.73
C SER A 284 -3.07 17.34 19.82
N LEU A 285 -3.48 16.96 21.02
CA LEU A 285 -4.81 16.45 21.38
C LEU A 285 -5.95 17.38 20.92
N VAL A 286 -5.70 18.69 20.94
CA VAL A 286 -6.70 19.74 20.70
C VAL A 286 -6.94 19.97 19.20
N ARG A 287 -5.88 19.92 18.39
CA ARG A 287 -5.99 20.15 16.93
C ARG A 287 -6.71 18.99 16.24
N ASP A 288 -6.34 17.76 16.57
CA ASP A 288 -6.93 16.55 15.98
C ASP A 288 -8.41 16.38 16.37
N ALA A 289 -8.76 16.72 17.62
CA ALA A 289 -10.14 16.70 18.09
C ALA A 289 -11.02 17.75 17.38
N SER A 290 -10.52 18.97 17.18
CA SER A 290 -11.29 20.08 16.60
C SER A 290 -11.77 19.82 15.16
N GLN A 291 -10.93 19.20 14.32
CA GLN A 291 -11.27 18.88 12.93
C GLN A 291 -12.24 17.69 12.85
N TYR A 292 -12.13 16.74 13.79
CA TYR A 292 -13.02 15.59 13.89
C TYR A 292 -14.43 16.00 14.36
N THR A 293 -14.53 16.92 15.33
CA THR A 293 -15.80 17.43 15.86
C THR A 293 -16.62 18.19 14.80
N LEU A 294 -15.98 19.01 13.95
CA LEU A 294 -16.67 19.77 12.90
C LEU A 294 -17.24 18.87 11.80
N LEU A 295 -16.49 17.84 11.40
CA LEU A 295 -16.94 16.84 10.44
C LEU A 295 -18.08 15.98 11.03
N ALA A 296 -17.97 15.58 12.30
CA ALA A 296 -18.99 14.82 13.00
C ALA A 296 -20.31 15.60 13.12
N ALA A 297 -20.28 16.89 13.47
CA ALA A 297 -21.47 17.73 13.57
C ALA A 297 -22.22 17.85 12.22
N THR A 298 -21.46 18.00 11.13
CA THR A 298 -22.02 18.08 9.76
C THR A 298 -22.70 16.76 9.36
N LEU A 299 -22.06 15.64 9.67
CA LEU A 299 -22.60 14.30 9.38
C LEU A 299 -23.82 13.97 10.25
N VAL A 300 -23.85 14.40 11.51
CA VAL A 300 -25.01 14.26 12.42
C VAL A 300 -26.22 15.00 11.86
N GLY A 301 -26.05 16.25 11.42
CA GLY A 301 -27.14 17.04 10.84
C GLY A 301 -27.72 16.40 9.59
N ALA A 302 -26.86 15.95 8.67
CA ALA A 302 -27.30 15.28 7.45
C ALA A 302 -28.04 13.97 7.74
N ASN A 303 -27.55 13.19 8.70
CA ASN A 303 -28.13 11.90 9.08
C ASN A 303 -29.48 12.05 9.79
N TYR A 304 -29.63 13.07 10.64
CA TYR A 304 -30.91 13.43 11.26
C TYR A 304 -31.97 13.79 10.22
N VAL A 305 -31.64 14.69 9.29
CA VAL A 305 -32.58 15.13 8.24
C VAL A 305 -33.04 13.93 7.40
N LEU A 306 -32.12 13.06 7.01
CA LEU A 306 -32.44 11.92 6.16
C LEU A 306 -33.24 10.85 6.90
N THR A 307 -32.87 10.53 8.15
CA THR A 307 -33.61 9.57 8.99
C THR A 307 -35.04 10.06 9.25
N LYS A 308 -35.23 11.36 9.51
CA LYS A 308 -36.55 11.97 9.71
C LYS A 308 -37.38 11.99 8.42
N SER A 309 -36.73 12.21 7.28
CA SER A 309 -37.40 12.15 5.97
C SER A 309 -37.88 10.74 5.65
N LEU A 310 -37.07 9.72 5.95
CA LEU A 310 -37.46 8.30 5.79
C LEU A 310 -38.60 7.92 6.74
N LEU A 311 -38.59 8.43 7.97
CA LEU A 311 -39.73 8.28 8.88
C LEU A 311 -41.02 8.87 8.32
N TRP A 312 -40.95 10.05 7.72
CA TRP A 312 -42.10 10.69 7.10
C TRP A 312 -42.67 9.88 5.92
N LEU A 313 -41.81 9.08 5.26
CA LEU A 313 -42.19 8.13 4.22
C LEU A 313 -42.66 6.76 4.78
N GLY A 314 -42.87 6.64 6.09
CA GLY A 314 -43.35 5.43 6.75
C GLY A 314 -42.27 4.40 7.07
N VAL A 315 -40.99 4.72 6.85
CA VAL A 315 -39.88 3.82 7.20
C VAL A 315 -39.54 3.98 8.68
N SER A 316 -39.65 2.89 9.43
CA SER A 316 -39.28 2.87 10.85
C SER A 316 -37.87 3.44 11.08
N PRO A 317 -37.62 4.26 12.12
CA PRO A 317 -36.29 4.84 12.36
C PRO A 317 -35.19 3.79 12.62
N PHE A 318 -35.56 2.59 13.05
CA PHE A 318 -34.64 1.44 13.17
C PHE A 318 -34.09 0.98 11.81
N ILE A 319 -34.86 1.16 10.73
CA ILE A 319 -34.45 0.84 9.35
C ILE A 319 -33.94 2.10 8.64
N GLY A 320 -34.59 3.24 8.89
CA GLY A 320 -34.26 4.53 8.27
C GLY A 320 -32.87 5.03 8.63
N LYS A 321 -32.41 4.81 9.87
CA LYS A 321 -31.08 5.25 10.31
C LYS A 321 -29.94 4.54 9.56
N PRO A 322 -29.86 3.20 9.50
CA PRO A 322 -28.83 2.50 8.71
C PRO A 322 -28.82 2.93 7.23
N VAL A 323 -30.01 3.10 6.63
CA VAL A 323 -30.16 3.57 5.24
C VAL A 323 -29.63 5.00 5.10
N ALA A 324 -29.94 5.87 6.05
CA ALA A 324 -29.44 7.23 6.09
C ALA A 324 -27.92 7.31 6.26
N GLU A 325 -27.32 6.43 7.06
CA GLU A 325 -25.86 6.33 7.19
C GLU A 325 -25.20 5.96 5.87
N VAL A 326 -25.74 4.99 5.14
CA VAL A 326 -25.23 4.61 3.82
C VAL A 326 -25.35 5.77 2.83
N ILE A 327 -26.50 6.46 2.80
CA ILE A 327 -26.72 7.59 1.88
C ILE A 327 -25.83 8.78 2.24
N VAL A 328 -25.74 9.16 3.51
CA VAL A 328 -24.86 10.24 3.99
C VAL A 328 -23.39 9.90 3.72
N PHE A 329 -22.99 8.65 3.90
CA PHE A 329 -21.65 8.19 3.54
C PHE A 329 -21.38 8.39 2.04
N LEU A 330 -22.29 7.95 1.17
CA LEU A 330 -22.17 8.11 -0.28
C LEU A 330 -22.22 9.59 -0.73
N MET A 331 -23.01 10.43 -0.07
CA MET A 331 -23.07 11.88 -0.34
C MET A 331 -21.83 12.62 0.17
N SER A 332 -21.33 12.24 1.34
CA SER A 332 -20.13 12.83 1.94
C SER A 332 -18.87 12.55 1.11
N TYR A 333 -18.85 11.46 0.34
CA TYR A 333 -17.78 11.17 -0.62
C TYR A 333 -17.55 12.32 -1.61
N ARG A 334 -18.61 12.96 -2.12
CA ARG A 334 -18.49 14.11 -3.05
C ARG A 334 -18.10 15.41 -2.34
N LEU A 335 -18.53 15.59 -1.09
CA LEU A 335 -18.25 16.79 -0.30
C LEU A 335 -16.82 16.80 0.23
N GLN A 336 -16.33 15.66 0.74
CA GLN A 336 -14.94 15.44 1.15
C GLN A 336 -13.99 15.62 -0.05
N LYS A 337 -14.38 15.14 -1.24
CA LYS A 337 -13.66 15.35 -2.51
C LYS A 337 -13.48 16.83 -2.89
N ARG A 338 -14.43 17.72 -2.52
CA ARG A 338 -14.38 19.17 -2.83
C ARG A 338 -13.72 20.02 -1.75
N LEU A 339 -13.84 19.65 -0.47
CA LEU A 339 -13.37 20.46 0.65
C LEU A 339 -11.98 20.06 1.15
N VAL A 340 -11.62 18.77 1.10
CA VAL A 340 -10.35 18.25 1.63
C VAL A 340 -9.27 18.12 0.55
N PHE A 341 -9.65 17.80 -0.69
CA PHE A 341 -8.71 17.57 -1.80
C PHE A 341 -8.58 18.75 -2.76
N ARG A 342 -8.66 19.98 -2.27
CA ARG A 342 -8.49 21.20 -3.09
C ARG A 342 -7.06 21.37 -3.67
N SER A 343 -6.08 20.62 -3.17
CA SER A 343 -4.68 20.74 -3.58
C SER A 343 -4.25 19.83 -4.74
N TYR A 344 -5.19 19.12 -5.39
CA TYR A 344 -4.91 18.18 -6.48
C TYR A 344 -5.92 18.30 -7.63
N ALA A 345 -6.14 19.54 -8.11
CA ALA A 345 -6.78 19.81 -9.38
C ALA A 345 -5.78 20.55 -10.28
#